data_AF-A0AA94JP14-F1
#
_entry.id   AF-A0AA94JP14-F1
#
_cell.length_a   1.000
_cell.length_b   1.000
_cell.length_c   1.000
_cell.angle_alpha   90.00
_cell.angle_beta   90.00
_cell.angle_gamma   90.00
#
_symmetry.space_group_name_H-M   'P 1'
#
loop_
_entity.id
_entity.type
_entity.pdbx_description
1 polymer ?
#
loop_
_entity_poly.entity_id
_entity_poly.type
_entity_poly.pdbx_seq_one_letter_code
_entity_poly.pdbx_strand_id
1 'polypeptide(L)'
;MIFKFFANVNDLFFKNYINLLKNDFLKTLLKEYRPFFLFLGKFFVSYLMLTILYRLYLSGFVNQVDGFTENVSYTTGKILVFLGQRVQIVEDALNEQYQLYFNGKYLARIIEGCNAISVIILFESFVIAFSTSFKKTFMFLWFGSVLIYVVNILRIVLLTILYDLYPEYEHFLHSVLFPFIIYGIVCLLWLYWIKKYAKYISK
;
A
#
# COMPACT_ATOMS: atom_id res chain seq x y z
N MET A 1 17.91 -34.34 -26.83
CA MET A 1 18.92 -34.35 -25.72
C MET A 1 18.61 -33.29 -24.67
N ILE A 2 18.39 -32.03 -25.06
CA ILE A 2 18.11 -30.89 -24.17
C ILE A 2 16.83 -31.05 -23.33
N PHE A 3 15.71 -31.53 -23.91
CA PHE A 3 14.45 -31.74 -23.17
C PHE A 3 14.56 -32.79 -22.04
N LYS A 4 15.37 -33.85 -22.21
CA LYS A 4 15.60 -34.84 -21.15
C LYS A 4 16.46 -34.27 -20.02
N PHE A 5 17.37 -33.33 -20.32
CA PHE A 5 18.18 -32.66 -19.31
C PHE A 5 17.34 -31.74 -18.41
N PHE A 6 16.45 -30.92 -19.00
CA PHE A 6 15.55 -30.06 -18.23
C PHE A 6 14.54 -30.84 -17.39
N ALA A 7 13.99 -31.95 -17.92
CA ALA A 7 13.11 -32.82 -17.15
C ALA A 7 13.83 -33.43 -15.93
N ASN A 8 15.07 -33.89 -16.09
CA ASN A 8 15.83 -34.54 -15.03
C ASN A 8 16.34 -33.55 -13.97
N VAL A 9 16.69 -32.31 -14.37
CA VAL A 9 17.05 -31.22 -13.45
C VAL A 9 15.85 -30.79 -12.61
N ASN A 10 14.68 -30.64 -13.21
CA ASN A 10 13.45 -30.34 -12.46
C ASN A 10 13.11 -31.46 -11.47
N ASP A 11 13.28 -32.72 -11.85
CA ASP A 11 12.98 -33.87 -11.00
C ASP A 11 13.97 -34.00 -9.82
N LEU A 12 15.25 -33.67 -10.03
CA LEU A 12 16.26 -33.61 -8.97
C LEU A 12 16.01 -32.44 -8.01
N PHE A 13 15.64 -31.27 -8.54
CA PHE A 13 15.24 -30.11 -7.74
C PHE A 13 14.01 -30.42 -6.88
N PHE A 14 12.99 -31.06 -7.47
CA PHE A 14 11.78 -31.46 -6.76
C PHE A 14 12.07 -32.50 -5.68
N LYS A 15 12.87 -33.53 -5.98
CA LYS A 15 13.30 -34.53 -4.99
C LYS A 15 14.13 -33.92 -3.86
N ASN A 16 15.04 -33.00 -4.15
CA ASN A 16 15.80 -32.29 -3.13
C ASN A 16 14.92 -31.40 -2.26
N TYR A 17 13.91 -30.72 -2.83
CA TYR A 17 12.95 -29.93 -2.07
C TYR A 17 12.09 -30.79 -1.13
N ILE A 18 11.62 -31.94 -1.61
CA ILE A 18 10.88 -32.93 -0.81
C ILE A 18 11.76 -33.51 0.31
N ASN A 19 13.04 -33.79 0.03
CA ASN A 19 14.00 -34.26 1.04
C ASN A 19 14.36 -33.16 2.06
N LEU A 20 14.43 -31.89 1.63
CA LEU A 20 14.56 -30.74 2.53
C LEU A 20 13.37 -30.68 3.48
N LEU A 21 12.13 -30.71 2.98
CA LEU A 21 10.92 -30.67 3.80
C LEU A 21 10.78 -31.89 4.75
N LYS A 22 11.41 -33.03 4.42
CA LYS A 22 11.47 -34.21 5.27
C LYS A 22 12.52 -34.14 6.39
N ASN A 23 13.44 -33.17 6.34
CA ASN A 23 14.50 -33.00 7.33
C ASN A 23 13.90 -32.62 8.70
N ASP A 24 14.24 -33.37 9.74
CA ASP A 24 13.72 -33.15 11.10
C ASP A 24 14.14 -31.80 11.67
N PHE A 25 15.24 -31.20 11.17
CA PHE A 25 15.62 -29.82 11.46
C PHE A 25 14.57 -28.81 10.97
N LEU A 26 14.05 -28.98 9.75
CA LEU A 26 13.04 -28.10 9.17
C LEU A 26 11.67 -28.24 9.85
N LYS A 27 11.28 -29.46 10.23
CA LYS A 27 10.07 -29.67 11.04
C LYS A 27 10.16 -29.01 12.41
N THR A 28 11.35 -29.05 13.02
CA THR A 28 11.62 -28.41 14.31
C THR A 28 11.53 -26.89 14.19
N LEU A 29 12.18 -26.31 13.16
CA LEU A 29 12.12 -24.89 12.85
C LEU A 29 10.68 -24.41 12.61
N LEU A 30 9.91 -25.13 11.78
CA LEU A 30 8.50 -24.79 11.50
C LEU A 30 7.62 -24.84 12.75
N LYS A 31 7.91 -25.75 13.68
CA LYS A 31 7.17 -25.88 14.94
C LYS A 31 7.51 -24.75 15.92
N GLU A 32 8.80 -24.38 16.00
CA GLU A 32 9.30 -23.28 16.83
C GLU A 32 8.73 -21.92 16.39
N TYR A 33 8.76 -21.63 15.08
CA TYR A 33 8.27 -20.38 14.50
C TYR A 33 6.83 -20.45 14.00
N ARG A 34 6.05 -21.45 14.44
CA ARG A 34 4.64 -21.62 14.02
C ARG A 34 3.81 -20.33 14.12
N PRO A 35 3.89 -19.53 15.21
CA PRO A 35 3.16 -18.25 15.30
C PRO A 35 3.52 -17.26 14.19
N PHE A 36 4.80 -17.19 13.82
CA PHE A 36 5.30 -16.33 12.76
C PHE A 36 4.73 -16.75 11.40
N PHE A 37 4.79 -18.04 11.05
CA PHE A 37 4.23 -18.52 9.78
C PHE A 37 2.70 -18.40 9.70
N LEU A 38 2.00 -18.58 10.83
CA LEU A 38 0.56 -18.32 10.90
C LEU A 38 0.23 -16.85 10.66
N PHE A 39 0.99 -15.94 11.27
CA PHE A 39 0.88 -14.50 10.99
C PHE A 39 1.13 -14.22 9.50
N LEU A 40 2.22 -14.74 8.95
CA LEU A 40 2.63 -14.50 7.57
C LEU A 40 1.57 -14.97 6.57
N GLY A 41 1.02 -16.18 6.80
CA GLY A 41 -0.06 -16.71 5.99
C GLY A 41 -1.32 -15.85 6.05
N LYS A 42 -1.76 -15.43 7.24
CA LYS A 42 -2.90 -14.53 7.40
C LYS A 42 -2.68 -13.20 6.69
N PHE A 43 -1.50 -12.60 6.86
CA PHE A 43 -1.13 -11.34 6.23
C PHE A 43 -1.24 -11.43 4.71
N PHE A 44 -0.60 -12.42 4.08
CA PHE A 44 -0.63 -12.55 2.63
C PHE A 44 -2.02 -12.89 2.09
N VAL A 45 -2.78 -13.75 2.77
CA VAL A 45 -4.16 -14.07 2.36
C VAL A 45 -5.04 -12.82 2.42
N SER A 46 -4.98 -12.06 3.52
CA SER A 46 -5.73 -10.80 3.65
C SER A 46 -5.29 -9.77 2.60
N TYR A 47 -3.98 -9.63 2.37
CA TYR A 47 -3.44 -8.72 1.36
C TYR A 47 -3.90 -9.07 -0.05
N LEU A 48 -3.81 -10.35 -0.43
CA LEU A 48 -4.28 -10.81 -1.74
C LEU A 48 -5.79 -10.61 -1.89
N MET A 49 -6.56 -10.95 -0.86
CA MET A 49 -8.01 -10.78 -0.89
C MET A 49 -8.40 -9.32 -1.08
N LEU A 50 -7.84 -8.40 -0.29
CA LEU A 50 -8.10 -6.96 -0.39
C LEU A 50 -7.61 -6.38 -1.73
N THR A 51 -6.44 -6.83 -2.21
CA THR A 51 -5.92 -6.43 -3.53
C THR A 51 -6.83 -6.88 -4.66
N ILE A 52 -7.33 -8.11 -4.61
CA ILE A 52 -8.28 -8.62 -5.61
C ILE A 52 -9.58 -7.82 -5.56
N LEU A 53 -10.13 -7.55 -4.37
CA LEU A 53 -11.33 -6.72 -4.22
C LEU A 53 -11.13 -5.32 -4.81
N TYR A 54 -9.98 -4.71 -4.56
CA TYR A 54 -9.66 -3.40 -5.13
C TYR A 54 -9.46 -3.46 -6.66
N ARG A 55 -8.83 -4.51 -7.18
CA ARG A 55 -8.73 -4.72 -8.64
C ARG A 55 -10.10 -4.95 -9.28
N LEU A 56 -11.01 -5.67 -8.62
CA LEU A 56 -12.40 -5.82 -9.07
C LEU A 56 -13.12 -4.46 -9.06
N TYR A 57 -12.92 -3.63 -8.04
CA TYR A 57 -13.42 -2.26 -8.03
C TYR A 57 -12.88 -1.46 -9.23
N LEU A 58 -11.57 -1.48 -9.47
CA LEU A 58 -10.95 -0.78 -10.60
C LEU A 58 -11.45 -1.29 -11.96
N SER A 59 -11.82 -2.57 -12.08
CA SER A 59 -12.35 -3.14 -13.34
C SER A 59 -13.66 -2.50 -13.81
N GLY A 60 -14.37 -1.79 -12.93
CA GLY A 60 -15.55 -0.98 -13.29
C GLY A 60 -15.22 0.36 -13.95
N PHE A 61 -13.95 0.75 -14.02
CA PHE A 61 -13.48 2.01 -14.58
C PHE A 61 -12.66 1.73 -15.83
N VAL A 62 -13.27 1.95 -17.01
CA VAL A 62 -12.62 1.77 -18.33
C VAL A 62 -12.57 3.13 -19.01
N ASN A 63 -11.36 3.63 -19.33
CA ASN A 63 -11.15 4.97 -19.89
C ASN A 63 -11.77 6.09 -19.02
N GLN A 64 -11.76 5.91 -17.71
CA GLN A 64 -12.24 6.88 -16.74
C GLN A 64 -11.42 6.73 -15.46
N VAL A 65 -11.28 7.81 -14.70
CA VAL A 65 -10.52 7.79 -13.45
C VAL A 65 -11.37 7.16 -12.34
N ASP A 66 -10.74 6.38 -11.45
CA ASP A 66 -11.47 5.78 -10.33
C ASP A 66 -11.92 6.82 -9.28
N GLY A 67 -13.00 6.51 -8.58
CA GLY A 67 -13.61 7.44 -7.61
C GLY A 67 -12.69 7.84 -6.43
N PHE A 68 -11.73 7.00 -6.02
CA PHE A 68 -10.79 7.39 -4.95
C PHE A 68 -9.78 8.40 -5.49
N THR A 69 -9.25 8.17 -6.69
CA THR A 69 -8.32 9.10 -7.35
C THR A 69 -9.00 10.42 -7.69
N GLU A 70 -10.24 10.39 -8.16
CA GLU A 70 -11.09 11.58 -8.34
C GLU A 70 -11.22 12.37 -7.03
N ASN A 71 -11.64 11.70 -5.94
CA ASN A 71 -11.82 12.36 -4.66
C ASN A 71 -10.51 13.00 -4.15
N VAL A 72 -9.41 12.26 -4.22
CA VAL A 72 -8.08 12.77 -3.83
C VAL A 72 -7.69 13.98 -4.67
N SER A 73 -7.94 13.95 -5.98
CA SER A 73 -7.60 15.04 -6.90
C SER A 73 -8.39 16.31 -6.58
N TYR A 74 -9.71 16.21 -6.44
CA TYR A 74 -10.54 17.36 -6.11
C TYR A 74 -10.30 17.89 -4.70
N THR A 75 -10.11 17.02 -3.71
CA THR A 75 -9.83 17.45 -2.33
C THR A 75 -8.48 18.17 -2.25
N THR A 76 -7.45 17.66 -2.92
CA THR A 76 -6.16 18.34 -3.07
C THR A 76 -6.32 19.72 -3.71
N GLY A 77 -7.04 19.80 -4.84
CA GLY A 77 -7.30 21.07 -5.52
C GLY A 77 -8.01 22.08 -4.63
N LYS A 78 -9.05 21.67 -3.88
CA LYS A 78 -9.76 22.54 -2.93
C LYS A 78 -8.85 23.07 -1.83
N ILE A 79 -7.99 22.22 -1.26
CA ILE A 79 -7.04 22.65 -0.22
C ILE A 79 -6.04 23.67 -0.78
N LEU A 80 -5.50 23.43 -1.97
CA LEU A 80 -4.57 24.36 -2.62
C LEU A 80 -5.21 25.72 -2.93
N VAL A 81 -6.45 25.73 -3.45
CA VAL A 81 -7.22 26.97 -3.65
C VAL A 81 -7.48 27.69 -2.33
N PHE A 82 -7.82 26.95 -1.28
CA PHE A 82 -8.01 27.50 0.07
C PHE A 82 -6.71 28.14 0.61
N LEU A 83 -5.55 27.57 0.29
CA LEU A 83 -4.23 28.13 0.62
C LEU A 83 -3.81 29.30 -0.30
N GLY A 84 -4.72 29.82 -1.13
CA GLY A 84 -4.48 30.96 -2.01
C GLY A 84 -3.75 30.64 -3.31
N GLN A 85 -3.57 29.35 -3.65
CA GLN A 85 -2.89 28.94 -4.87
C GLN A 85 -3.85 28.95 -6.06
N ARG A 86 -3.36 29.38 -7.24
CA ARG A 86 -4.13 29.31 -8.48
C ARG A 86 -3.90 27.96 -9.14
N VAL A 87 -4.73 26.99 -8.75
CA VAL A 87 -4.66 25.63 -9.30
C VAL A 87 -5.93 25.25 -10.06
N GLN A 88 -5.76 24.40 -11.06
CA GLN A 88 -6.86 23.78 -11.81
C GLN A 88 -6.61 22.28 -11.89
N ILE A 89 -7.66 21.50 -11.65
CA ILE A 89 -7.67 20.05 -11.79
C ILE A 89 -8.47 19.74 -13.05
N VAL A 90 -7.83 19.11 -14.03
CA VAL A 90 -8.44 18.76 -15.31
C VAL A 90 -8.41 17.24 -15.46
N GLU A 91 -9.55 16.65 -15.77
CA GLU A 91 -9.64 15.21 -16.01
C GLU A 91 -9.01 14.86 -17.37
N ASP A 92 -8.20 13.81 -17.38
CA ASP A 92 -7.64 13.18 -18.57
C ASP A 92 -8.02 11.70 -18.56
N ALA A 93 -9.28 11.45 -18.90
CA ALA A 93 -9.92 10.14 -18.81
C ALA A 93 -9.23 9.08 -19.71
N LEU A 94 -8.68 9.50 -20.86
CA LEU A 94 -7.93 8.63 -21.77
C LEU A 94 -6.66 8.05 -21.13
N ASN A 95 -6.02 8.80 -20.23
CA ASN A 95 -4.84 8.37 -19.50
C ASN A 95 -5.15 7.99 -18.05
N GLU A 96 -6.43 7.86 -17.68
CA GLU A 96 -6.91 7.45 -16.36
C GLU A 96 -6.28 8.28 -15.22
N GLN A 97 -6.16 9.60 -15.44
CA GLN A 97 -5.49 10.51 -14.52
C GLN A 97 -6.17 11.87 -14.42
N TYR A 98 -5.85 12.60 -13.36
CA TYR A 98 -6.11 14.04 -13.26
C TYR A 98 -4.82 14.83 -13.45
N GLN A 99 -4.88 15.88 -14.24
CA GLN A 99 -3.79 16.82 -14.44
C GLN A 99 -3.98 18.04 -13.53
N LEU A 100 -2.93 18.37 -12.79
CA LEU A 100 -2.86 19.53 -11.92
C LEU A 100 -2.08 20.63 -12.62
N TYR A 101 -2.77 21.73 -12.90
CA TYR A 101 -2.19 22.95 -13.45
C TYR A 101 -2.00 23.98 -12.34
N PHE A 102 -0.83 24.61 -12.33
CA PHE A 102 -0.46 25.65 -11.38
C PHE A 102 -0.12 26.93 -12.16
N ASN A 103 -0.80 28.04 -11.85
CA ASN A 103 -0.69 29.28 -12.62
C ASN A 103 -0.86 29.09 -14.15
N GLY A 104 -1.74 28.17 -14.56
CA GLY A 104 -2.01 27.86 -15.97
C GLY A 104 -0.96 26.97 -16.66
N LYS A 105 0.07 26.51 -15.95
CA LYS A 105 1.07 25.57 -16.46
C LYS A 105 0.83 24.18 -15.90
N TYR A 106 1.00 23.15 -16.73
CA TYR A 106 0.96 21.77 -16.26
C TYR A 106 2.08 21.55 -15.24
N LEU A 107 1.74 21.02 -14.07
CA LEU A 107 2.68 20.85 -12.97
C LEU A 107 2.82 19.37 -12.59
N ALA A 108 1.71 18.66 -12.39
CA ALA A 108 1.75 17.27 -11.96
C ALA A 108 0.52 16.50 -12.45
N ARG A 109 0.57 15.18 -12.31
CA ARG A 109 -0.57 14.29 -12.50
C ARG A 109 -0.87 13.52 -11.22
N ILE A 110 -2.14 13.23 -11.00
CA ILE A 110 -2.63 12.40 -9.90
C ILE A 110 -3.25 11.15 -10.54
N ILE A 111 -2.70 9.99 -10.20
CA ILE A 111 -3.08 8.67 -10.74
C ILE A 111 -3.53 7.75 -9.61
N GLU A 112 -3.99 6.54 -9.94
CA GLU A 112 -4.37 5.48 -8.98
C GLU A 112 -3.33 5.27 -7.88
N GLY A 113 -2.06 5.17 -8.24
CA GLY A 113 -0.96 5.00 -7.27
C GLY A 113 -0.79 6.15 -6.26
N CYS A 114 -1.45 7.30 -6.48
CA CYS A 114 -1.43 8.46 -5.59
C CYS A 114 -2.60 8.46 -4.58
N ASN A 115 -3.60 7.57 -4.69
CA ASN A 115 -4.85 7.68 -3.91
C ASN A 115 -4.80 7.04 -2.49
N ALA A 116 -3.64 6.51 -2.09
CA ALA A 116 -3.36 5.81 -0.83
C ALA A 116 -3.92 4.40 -0.65
N ILE A 117 -4.78 3.90 -1.56
CA ILE A 117 -5.48 2.62 -1.33
C ILE A 117 -4.52 1.44 -1.18
N SER A 118 -3.47 1.38 -2.00
CA SER A 118 -2.44 0.33 -1.88
C SER A 118 -1.75 0.33 -0.50
N VAL A 119 -1.50 1.51 0.08
CA VAL A 119 -0.91 1.64 1.42
C VAL A 119 -1.91 1.27 2.51
N ILE A 120 -3.18 1.65 2.34
CA ILE A 120 -4.26 1.26 3.24
C ILE A 120 -4.44 -0.26 3.24
N ILE A 121 -4.48 -0.91 2.08
CA ILE A 121 -4.56 -2.38 1.96
C ILE A 121 -3.40 -3.06 2.71
N LEU A 122 -2.17 -2.56 2.52
CA LEU A 122 -1.00 -3.06 3.24
C LEU A 122 -1.18 -2.92 4.76
N PHE A 123 -1.61 -1.75 5.22
CA PHE A 123 -1.89 -1.47 6.63
C PHE A 123 -2.95 -2.42 7.21
N GLU A 124 -4.09 -2.53 6.54
CA GLU A 124 -5.24 -3.32 6.99
C GLU A 124 -4.88 -4.82 7.06
N SER A 125 -4.17 -5.32 6.06
CA SER A 125 -3.74 -6.73 6.00
C SER A 125 -2.90 -7.14 7.21
N PHE A 126 -2.00 -6.27 7.65
CA PHE A 126 -1.18 -6.50 8.83
C PHE A 126 -2.00 -6.48 10.13
N VAL A 127 -2.90 -5.51 10.27
CA VAL A 127 -3.77 -5.40 11.44
C VAL A 127 -4.68 -6.62 11.55
N ILE A 128 -5.25 -7.08 10.42
CA ILE A 128 -6.09 -8.28 10.35
C ILE A 128 -5.30 -9.53 10.76
N ALA A 129 -4.03 -9.65 10.33
CA ALA A 129 -3.20 -10.80 10.68
C ALA A 129 -2.95 -10.95 12.20
N PHE A 130 -2.99 -9.84 12.95
CA PHE A 130 -2.90 -9.80 14.42
C PHE A 130 -4.25 -9.60 15.13
N SER A 131 -5.37 -9.67 14.41
CA SER A 131 -6.69 -9.42 14.97
C SER A 131 -7.13 -10.49 15.97
N THR A 132 -7.69 -10.03 17.09
CA THR A 132 -8.23 -10.90 18.16
C THR A 132 -9.68 -10.57 18.54
N SER A 133 -10.14 -9.35 18.24
CA SER A 133 -11.48 -8.87 18.55
C SER A 133 -12.01 -8.01 17.42
N PHE A 134 -13.14 -8.42 16.83
CA PHE A 134 -13.72 -7.76 15.67
C PHE A 134 -13.97 -6.26 15.89
N LYS A 135 -14.60 -5.86 17.00
CA LYS A 135 -14.92 -4.45 17.29
C LYS A 135 -13.67 -3.57 17.39
N LYS A 136 -12.63 -4.03 18.08
CA LYS A 136 -11.38 -3.28 18.25
C LYS A 136 -10.62 -3.17 16.93
N THR A 137 -10.56 -4.27 16.19
CA THR A 137 -9.94 -4.33 14.87
C THR A 137 -10.65 -3.39 13.91
N PHE A 138 -11.98 -3.50 13.76
CA PHE A 138 -12.76 -2.65 12.86
C PHE A 138 -12.56 -1.15 13.15
N MET A 139 -12.67 -0.74 14.42
CA MET A 139 -12.43 0.66 14.80
C MET A 139 -11.02 1.11 14.44
N PHE A 140 -10.01 0.28 14.72
CA PHE A 140 -8.62 0.62 14.43
C PHE A 140 -8.32 0.68 12.93
N LEU A 141 -8.89 -0.24 12.15
CA LEU A 141 -8.83 -0.20 10.69
C LEU A 141 -9.43 1.10 10.17
N TRP A 142 -10.65 1.44 10.59
CA TRP A 142 -11.34 2.65 10.14
C TRP A 142 -10.55 3.94 10.44
N PHE A 143 -10.14 4.14 11.70
CA PHE A 143 -9.37 5.33 12.08
C PHE A 143 -7.99 5.36 11.42
N GLY A 144 -7.32 4.22 11.30
CA GLY A 144 -6.01 4.11 10.66
C GLY A 144 -6.08 4.44 9.16
N SER A 145 -7.07 3.88 8.46
CA SER A 145 -7.29 4.12 7.04
C SER A 145 -7.65 5.59 6.76
N VAL A 146 -8.50 6.20 7.59
CA VAL A 146 -8.80 7.65 7.50
C VAL A 146 -7.54 8.50 7.73
N LEU A 147 -6.73 8.19 8.76
CA LEU A 147 -5.49 8.92 9.02
C LEU A 147 -4.51 8.82 7.85
N ILE A 148 -4.28 7.62 7.32
CA ILE A 148 -3.39 7.38 6.17
C ILE A 148 -3.90 8.16 4.95
N TYR A 149 -5.21 8.14 4.69
CA TYR A 149 -5.83 8.89 3.61
C TYR A 149 -5.61 10.40 3.73
N VAL A 150 -5.86 10.97 4.91
CA VAL A 150 -5.64 12.42 5.17
C VAL A 150 -4.18 12.79 4.98
N VAL A 151 -3.24 12.02 5.55
CA VAL A 151 -1.81 12.25 5.40
C VAL A 151 -1.39 12.18 3.93
N ASN A 152 -1.97 11.27 3.15
CA ASN A 152 -1.68 11.17 1.73
C ASN A 152 -2.15 12.40 0.93
N ILE A 153 -3.34 12.93 1.21
CA ILE A 153 -3.79 14.20 0.61
C ILE A 153 -2.81 15.33 0.97
N LEU A 154 -2.43 15.44 2.24
CA LEU A 154 -1.46 16.44 2.68
C LEU A 154 -0.10 16.29 1.98
N ARG A 155 0.35 15.05 1.75
CA ARG A 155 1.55 14.76 0.94
C ARG A 155 1.42 15.36 -0.45
N ILE A 156 0.30 15.17 -1.15
CA ILE A 156 0.12 15.67 -2.52
C ILE A 156 0.11 17.20 -2.51
N VAL A 157 -0.63 17.82 -1.59
CA VAL A 157 -0.65 19.29 -1.42
C VAL A 157 0.76 19.84 -1.19
N LEU A 158 1.52 19.25 -0.27
CA LEU A 158 2.89 19.68 0.03
C LEU A 158 3.83 19.45 -1.16
N LEU A 159 3.71 18.32 -1.86
CA LEU A 159 4.47 18.05 -3.09
C LEU A 159 4.19 19.11 -4.15
N THR A 160 2.93 19.48 -4.37
CA THR A 160 2.56 20.51 -5.34
C THR A 160 3.21 21.85 -5.01
N ILE A 161 3.15 22.29 -3.76
CA ILE A 161 3.74 23.57 -3.34
C ILE A 161 5.27 23.52 -3.42
N LEU A 162 5.89 22.45 -2.92
CA LEU A 162 7.35 22.32 -2.94
C LEU A 162 7.91 22.15 -4.35
N TYR A 163 7.15 21.54 -5.26
CA TYR A 163 7.59 21.39 -6.64
C TYR A 163 7.60 22.73 -7.39
N ASP A 164 6.64 23.62 -7.11
CA ASP A 164 6.65 24.99 -7.65
C ASP A 164 7.81 25.82 -7.08
N LEU A 165 8.08 25.72 -5.77
CA LEU A 165 9.14 26.49 -5.10
C LEU A 165 10.56 25.95 -5.32
N TYR A 166 10.71 24.63 -5.37
CA TYR A 166 11.99 23.91 -5.35
C TYR A 166 11.99 22.71 -6.32
N PRO A 167 11.83 22.94 -7.63
CA PRO A 167 11.72 21.88 -8.63
C PRO A 167 12.95 20.96 -8.67
N GLU A 168 14.13 21.47 -8.32
CA GLU A 168 15.39 20.71 -8.28
C GLU A 168 15.35 19.52 -7.29
N TYR A 169 14.50 19.58 -6.26
CA TYR A 169 14.38 18.55 -5.25
C TYR A 169 13.24 17.56 -5.51
N GLU A 170 12.55 17.67 -6.65
CA GLU A 170 11.39 16.86 -6.98
C GLU A 170 11.64 15.36 -6.73
N HIS A 171 12.71 14.83 -7.32
CA HIS A 171 13.04 13.41 -7.21
C HIS A 171 13.22 12.96 -5.76
N PHE A 172 13.94 13.75 -4.97
CA PHE A 172 14.14 13.45 -3.56
C PHE A 172 12.82 13.50 -2.78
N LEU A 173 12.00 14.53 -3.01
CA LEU A 173 10.71 14.68 -2.34
C LEU A 173 9.78 13.52 -2.67
N HIS A 174 9.54 13.24 -3.95
CA HIS A 174 8.53 12.27 -4.36
C HIS A 174 8.97 10.80 -4.19
N SER A 175 10.26 10.49 -4.38
CA SER A 175 10.78 9.11 -4.33
C SER A 175 11.33 8.70 -2.97
N VAL A 176 11.69 9.66 -2.11
CA VAL A 176 12.36 9.35 -0.83
C VAL A 176 11.57 9.90 0.34
N LEU A 177 11.47 11.23 0.46
CA LEU A 177 10.97 11.86 1.69
C LEU A 177 9.51 11.51 1.97
N PHE A 178 8.62 11.76 1.03
CA PHE A 178 7.20 11.54 1.27
C PHE A 178 6.79 10.05 1.37
N PRO A 179 7.33 9.13 0.55
CA PRO A 179 7.17 7.70 0.80
C PRO A 179 7.65 7.31 2.20
N PHE A 180 8.83 7.77 2.62
CA PHE A 180 9.37 7.50 3.96
C PHE A 180 8.42 7.96 5.07
N ILE A 181 7.83 9.15 4.95
CA ILE A 181 6.86 9.67 5.93
C ILE A 181 5.61 8.78 6.03
N ILE A 182 5.00 8.43 4.89
CA ILE A 182 3.78 7.61 4.88
C ILE A 182 4.05 6.21 5.44
N TYR A 183 5.11 5.54 4.98
CA TYR A 183 5.46 4.21 5.49
C TYR A 183 5.90 4.25 6.95
N GLY A 184 6.56 5.33 7.39
CA GLY A 184 6.87 5.57 8.80
C GLY A 184 5.62 5.63 9.66
N ILE A 185 4.58 6.34 9.23
CA ILE A 185 3.29 6.40 9.94
C ILE A 185 2.61 5.03 9.99
N VAL A 186 2.60 4.28 8.88
CA VAL A 186 2.05 2.91 8.84
C VAL A 186 2.78 2.01 9.83
N CYS A 187 4.12 2.06 9.85
CA CYS A 187 4.93 1.31 10.81
C CYS A 187 4.60 1.70 12.26
N LEU A 188 4.43 2.99 12.56
CA LEU A 188 4.04 3.45 13.90
C LEU A 188 2.65 2.94 14.30
N LEU A 189 1.69 2.95 13.37
CA LEU A 189 0.35 2.39 13.59
C LEU A 189 0.41 0.88 13.87
N TRP A 190 1.26 0.15 13.14
CA TRP A 190 1.50 -1.28 13.38
C TRP A 190 2.11 -1.56 14.75
N LEU A 191 3.13 -0.81 15.14
CA LEU A 191 3.75 -0.92 16.46
C LEU A 191 2.74 -0.63 17.58
N TYR A 192 1.91 0.41 17.40
CA TYR A 192 0.84 0.72 18.33
C TYR A 192 -0.19 -0.41 18.44
N TRP A 193 -0.63 -0.95 17.30
CA TRP A 193 -1.58 -2.08 17.25
C TRP A 193 -1.04 -3.30 17.99
N ILE A 194 0.21 -3.69 17.69
CA ILE A 194 0.87 -4.83 18.31
C ILE A 194 0.96 -4.62 19.82
N LYS A 195 1.51 -3.50 20.26
CA LYS A 195 1.72 -3.21 21.68
C LYS A 195 0.40 -3.22 22.48
N LYS A 196 -0.68 -2.73 21.90
CA LYS A 196 -1.96 -2.56 22.60
C LYS A 196 -2.88 -3.78 22.52
N TYR A 197 -2.84 -4.53 21.42
CA TYR A 197 -3.87 -5.54 21.12
C TYR A 197 -3.32 -6.92 20.73
N ALA A 198 -2.08 -7.02 20.24
CA ALA A 198 -1.48 -8.32 19.97
C ALA A 198 -1.03 -8.94 21.30
N LYS A 199 -1.88 -9.80 21.87
CA LYS A 199 -1.62 -10.62 23.06
C LYS A 199 -0.52 -11.69 22.87
N TYR A 200 0.34 -11.55 21.86
CA TYR A 200 1.30 -12.58 21.47
C TYR A 200 2.63 -12.57 22.25
N ILE A 201 2.77 -11.71 23.28
CA ILE A 201 4.00 -11.60 24.10
C ILE A 201 3.70 -11.74 25.60
N SER A 202 2.63 -12.43 26.00
CA SER A 202 2.45 -12.79 27.41
C SER A 202 1.76 -14.14 27.61
N LYS A 203 2.49 -15.22 27.32
CA LYS A 203 2.61 -16.43 28.17
C LYS A 203 3.60 -17.40 27.55
#